data_AF-A0A9E1S356-F1
#
_entry.id   AF-A0A9E1S356-F1
#
_cell.length_a   1.000
_cell.length_b   1.000
_cell.length_c   1.000
_cell.angle_alpha   90.00
_cell.angle_beta   90.00
_cell.angle_gamma   90.00
#
_symmetry.space_group_name_H-M   'P 1'
#
loop_
_entity.id
_entity.type
_entity.pdbx_description
1 polymer ?
#
loop_
_entity_poly.entity_id
_entity_poly.type
_entity_poly.pdbx_seq_one_letter_code
_entity_poly.pdbx_strand_id
1 'polypeptide(L)'
;YSSLSIGTDGTISIVPMGELPTNIVALDRLMLVNPPPEALVKGADGMIRVANMDNLEPDANVRVAVGALETSNVSPVGAMVEMITLARSFEQHIQTIKSAEELDASSASIMKLE
;
A
#
# COMPACT_ATOMS: atom_id res chain seq x y z
N TYR A 1 -19.78 -10.81 -28.02
CA TYR A 1 -19.59 -9.35 -28.16
C TYR A 1 -18.37 -9.12 -29.04
N SER A 2 -18.31 -8.02 -29.79
CA SER A 2 -17.17 -7.70 -30.68
C SER A 2 -16.12 -6.80 -30.01
N SER A 3 -16.55 -5.96 -29.07
CA SER A 3 -15.67 -5.14 -28.23
C SER A 3 -16.29 -4.93 -26.85
N LEU A 4 -15.43 -4.68 -25.86
CA LEU A 4 -15.75 -4.32 -24.48
C LEU A 4 -15.05 -3.00 -24.18
N SER A 5 -15.79 -2.03 -23.65
CA SER A 5 -15.26 -0.74 -23.20
C SER A 5 -15.68 -0.46 -21.77
N ILE A 6 -14.83 0.26 -21.04
CA ILE A 6 -15.10 0.73 -19.68
C ILE A 6 -15.03 2.26 -19.72
N GLY A 7 -16.06 2.93 -19.20
CA GLY A 7 -16.12 4.38 -19.07
C GLY A 7 -15.30 4.89 -17.89
N THR A 8 -14.99 6.19 -17.88
CA THR A 8 -14.28 6.85 -16.78
C THR A 8 -15.10 6.90 -15.48
N ASP A 9 -16.39 6.66 -15.57
CA ASP A 9 -17.35 6.55 -14.48
C ASP A 9 -17.55 5.10 -13.98
N GLY A 10 -16.82 4.14 -14.56
CA GLY A 10 -16.91 2.72 -14.27
C GLY A 10 -17.98 1.97 -15.07
N THR A 11 -18.66 2.61 -16.03
CA THR A 11 -19.71 1.95 -16.83
C THR A 11 -19.10 0.95 -17.82
N ILE A 12 -19.51 -0.31 -17.74
CA ILE A 12 -19.06 -1.39 -18.61
C ILE A 12 -20.04 -1.51 -19.78
N SER A 13 -19.53 -1.37 -21.00
CA SER A 13 -20.33 -1.42 -22.22
C SER A 13 -19.77 -2.40 -23.24
N ILE A 14 -20.64 -2.99 -24.06
CA ILE A 14 -20.26 -3.87 -25.17
C ILE A 14 -20.90 -3.43 -26.48
N VAL A 15 -20.31 -3.88 -27.58
CA VAL A 15 -20.98 -3.95 -28.87
C VAL A 15 -21.46 -5.40 -29.10
N PRO A 16 -22.79 -5.64 -29.22
CA PRO A 16 -23.35 -6.96 -29.51
C PRO A 16 -22.88 -7.52 -30.86
N MET A 17 -22.87 -8.85 -31.00
CA MET A 17 -22.48 -9.48 -32.26
C MET A 17 -23.58 -9.33 -33.30
N GLY A 18 -23.24 -8.79 -34.48
CA GLY A 18 -24.17 -8.61 -35.60
C GLY A 18 -24.82 -7.23 -35.67
N GLU A 19 -24.55 -6.34 -34.71
CA GLU A 19 -25.00 -4.95 -34.74
C GLU A 19 -23.90 -4.00 -35.24
N LEU A 20 -24.31 -2.79 -35.65
CA LEU A 20 -23.37 -1.74 -36.06
C LEU A 20 -22.53 -1.27 -34.86
N PRO A 21 -21.25 -0.90 -35.05
CA PRO A 21 -20.38 -0.42 -33.97
C PRO A 21 -20.87 0.83 -33.23
N THR A 22 -21.89 1.51 -33.75
CA THR A 22 -22.55 2.66 -33.13
C THR A 22 -23.55 2.26 -32.04
N ASN A 23 -23.98 1.00 -31.99
CA ASN A 23 -24.90 0.52 -30.96
C ASN A 23 -24.10 -0.03 -29.76
N ILE A 24 -23.79 0.88 -28.83
CA ILE A 24 -23.10 0.56 -27.59
C ILE A 24 -24.16 0.30 -26.52
N VAL A 25 -24.13 -0.89 -25.93
CA VAL A 25 -25.06 -1.30 -24.86
C VAL A 25 -24.30 -1.34 -23.53
N ALA A 26 -24.77 -0.57 -22.55
CA ALA A 26 -24.27 -0.64 -21.18
C ALA A 26 -24.79 -1.93 -20.50
N LEU A 27 -23.87 -2.74 -19.97
CA LEU A 27 -24.20 -3.96 -19.22
C LEU A 27 -24.41 -3.66 -17.75
N ASP A 28 -23.43 -2.99 -17.14
CA ASP A 28 -23.37 -2.75 -15.70
C ASP A 28 -22.39 -1.61 -15.39
N ARG A 29 -22.27 -1.22 -14.12
CA ARG A 29 -21.36 -0.17 -13.66
C ARG A 29 -20.60 -0.62 -12.40
N LEU A 30 -19.30 -0.38 -12.40
CA LEU A 30 -18.46 -0.61 -11.22
C LEU A 30 -18.90 0.30 -10.06
N MET A 31 -19.06 -0.29 -8.88
CA MET A 31 -19.28 0.47 -7.66
C MET A 31 -17.95 1.06 -7.16
N LEU A 32 -17.78 2.36 -7.34
CA LEU A 32 -16.62 3.10 -6.87
C LEU A 32 -16.94 3.76 -5.53
N VAL A 33 -16.03 3.63 -4.56
CA VAL A 33 -16.24 4.07 -3.18
C VAL A 33 -14.97 4.78 -2.70
N ASN A 34 -15.12 5.74 -1.79
CA ASN A 34 -14.01 6.55 -1.28
C ASN A 34 -14.04 6.65 0.25
N PRO A 35 -13.76 5.55 0.97
CA PRO A 35 -13.67 5.58 2.43
C PRO A 35 -12.45 6.39 2.89
N PRO A 36 -12.48 6.95 4.13
CA PRO A 36 -11.33 7.63 4.71
C PRO A 36 -10.14 6.66 4.85
N PRO A 37 -8.89 7.08 4.55
CA PRO A 37 -7.71 6.20 4.58
C PRO A 37 -7.47 5.53 5.94
N GLU A 38 -7.86 6.16 7.03
CA GLU A 38 -7.72 5.66 8.40
C GLU A 38 -8.60 4.43 8.69
N ALA A 39 -9.70 4.26 7.94
CA ALA A 39 -10.59 3.12 8.05
C ALA A 39 -10.14 1.93 7.18
N LEU A 40 -9.13 2.13 6.32
CA LEU A 40 -8.64 1.11 5.41
C LEU A 40 -7.61 0.19 6.09
N VAL A 41 -7.82 -1.11 5.94
CA VAL A 41 -6.91 -2.15 6.41
C VAL A 41 -6.53 -3.04 5.25
N LYS A 42 -5.22 -3.32 5.14
CA LYS A 42 -4.70 -4.28 4.17
C LYS A 42 -4.83 -5.70 4.73
N GLY A 43 -5.59 -6.54 4.05
CA GLY A 43 -5.72 -7.95 4.38
C GLY A 43 -4.45 -8.75 4.09
N ALA A 44 -4.35 -9.95 4.66
CA ALA A 44 -3.23 -10.86 4.45
C ALA A 44 -3.10 -11.33 2.98
N ASP A 45 -4.18 -11.27 2.22
CA ASP A 45 -4.24 -11.52 0.78
C ASP A 45 -3.82 -10.31 -0.08
N GLY A 46 -3.44 -9.20 0.55
CA GLY A 46 -3.05 -7.98 -0.11
C GLY A 46 -4.21 -7.10 -0.58
N MET A 47 -5.46 -7.54 -0.40
CA MET A 47 -6.64 -6.73 -0.74
C MET A 47 -6.95 -5.72 0.36
N ILE A 48 -7.35 -4.52 -0.04
CA ILE A 48 -7.74 -3.44 0.87
C ILE A 48 -9.21 -3.62 1.25
N ARG A 49 -9.51 -3.50 2.54
CA ARG A 49 -10.86 -3.61 3.11
C ARG A 49 -11.10 -2.46 4.07
N VAL A 50 -12.36 -2.16 4.32
CA VAL A 50 -12.73 -1.19 5.36
C VAL A 50 -12.97 -1.97 6.64
N ALA A 51 -12.34 -1.55 7.74
CA ALA A 51 -12.60 -2.16 9.04
C ALA A 51 -14.04 -1.84 9.47
N ASN A 52 -14.83 -2.87 9.74
CA ASN A 52 -16.18 -2.77 10.32
C ASN A 52 -17.24 -2.03 9.48
N MET A 53 -17.06 -1.90 8.16
CA MET A 53 -18.09 -1.33 7.28
C MET A 53 -18.48 -2.33 6.19
N ASP A 54 -19.65 -2.94 6.35
CA ASP A 54 -20.21 -3.88 5.36
C ASP A 54 -20.91 -3.16 4.19
N ASN A 55 -21.17 -1.86 4.30
CA ASN A 55 -21.88 -1.11 3.27
C ASN A 55 -21.18 0.22 2.99
N LEU A 56 -20.47 0.28 1.87
CA LEU A 56 -19.80 1.49 1.38
C LEU A 56 -20.75 2.22 0.43
N GLU A 57 -20.95 3.52 0.67
CA GLU A 57 -21.74 4.34 -0.23
C GLU A 57 -20.94 4.64 -1.50
N PRO A 58 -21.56 4.51 -2.70
CA PRO A 58 -20.91 4.86 -3.95
C PRO A 58 -20.56 6.35 -4.01
N ASP A 59 -19.34 6.68 -4.40
CA ASP A 59 -18.89 8.07 -4.60
C ASP A 59 -18.71 8.34 -6.10
N ALA A 60 -19.53 9.26 -6.62
CA ALA A 60 -19.50 9.67 -8.03
C ALA A 60 -18.30 10.55 -8.42
N ASN A 61 -17.51 11.03 -7.44
CA ASN A 61 -16.29 11.79 -7.70
C ASN A 61 -15.11 10.90 -8.08
N VAL A 62 -15.16 9.61 -7.73
CA VAL A 62 -14.12 8.65 -8.08
C VAL A 62 -14.22 8.32 -9.56
N ARG A 63 -13.08 8.33 -10.25
CA ARG A 63 -12.99 8.05 -11.68
C ARG A 63 -12.01 6.92 -11.95
N VAL A 64 -12.30 6.15 -12.98
CA VAL A 64 -11.45 5.08 -13.48
C VAL A 64 -10.52 5.62 -14.56
N ALA A 65 -9.22 5.36 -14.41
CA ALA A 65 -8.23 5.58 -15.47
C ALA A 65 -8.17 4.35 -16.38
N VAL A 66 -8.91 4.39 -17.49
CA VAL A 66 -9.01 3.26 -18.43
C VAL A 66 -7.69 3.02 -19.13
N GLY A 67 -7.21 1.78 -19.12
CA GLY A 67 -5.96 1.38 -19.79
C GLY A 67 -4.69 1.75 -19.02
N ALA A 68 -4.80 2.26 -17.80
CA ALA A 68 -3.68 2.48 -16.89
C ALA A 68 -3.66 1.42 -15.79
N LEU A 69 -2.46 1.02 -15.35
CA LEU A 69 -2.28 0.17 -14.19
C LEU A 69 -1.60 0.99 -13.09
N GLU A 70 -2.18 0.95 -11.89
CA GLU A 70 -1.57 1.58 -10.72
C GLU A 70 -0.28 0.85 -10.33
N THR A 71 0.78 1.62 -10.13
CA THR A 71 2.10 1.09 -9.73
C THR A 71 2.29 1.24 -8.23
N SER A 72 3.35 0.63 -7.71
CA SER A 72 3.73 0.82 -6.30
C SER A 72 4.13 2.27 -6.03
N ASN A 73 3.71 2.80 -4.89
CA ASN A 73 4.14 4.10 -4.39
C ASN A 73 5.52 4.06 -3.68
N VAL A 74 6.22 2.92 -3.70
CA VAL A 74 7.50 2.74 -3.02
C VAL A 74 8.66 3.15 -3.92
N SER A 75 9.57 3.98 -3.39
CA SER A 75 10.85 4.32 -4.04
C SER A 75 11.97 3.39 -3.53
N PRO A 76 12.60 2.58 -4.41
CA PRO A 76 13.67 1.67 -3.99
C PRO A 76 14.89 2.40 -3.41
N VAL A 77 15.24 3.57 -3.95
CA VAL A 77 16.38 4.36 -3.49
C VAL A 77 16.14 4.90 -2.07
N GLY A 78 14.93 5.43 -1.82
CA GLY A 78 14.54 5.88 -0.49
C GLY A 78 14.58 4.75 0.54
N ALA A 79 14.00 3.61 0.19
CA ALA A 79 14.00 2.42 1.06
C ALA A 79 15.43 1.92 1.36
N MET A 80 16.36 1.96 0.39
CA MET A 80 17.75 1.59 0.62
C MET A 80 18.47 2.54 1.57
N VAL A 81 18.26 3.86 1.44
CA VAL A 81 18.85 4.85 2.35
C VAL A 81 18.31 4.68 3.77
N GLU A 82 17.01 4.39 3.89
CA GLU A 82 16.37 4.10 5.17
C GLU A 82 16.97 2.84 5.82
N MET A 83 17.15 1.75 5.06
CA MET A 83 17.82 0.54 5.55
C MET A 83 19.26 0.81 6.01
N ILE A 84 20.04 1.60 5.27
CA ILE A 84 21.41 1.96 5.67
C ILE A 84 21.40 2.77 6.97
N THR A 85 20.46 3.70 7.10
CA THR A 85 20.30 4.52 8.31
C THR A 85 19.95 3.66 9.51
N LEU A 86 19.02 2.73 9.34
CA LEU A 86 18.63 1.77 10.36
C LEU A 86 19.79 0.87 10.77
N ALA A 87 20.58 0.36 9.82
CA ALA A 87 21.75 -0.46 10.09
C ALA A 87 22.83 0.29 10.90
N ARG A 88 23.10 1.56 10.54
CA ARG A 88 24.03 2.41 11.29
C ARG A 88 23.51 2.72 12.70
N SER A 89 22.22 3.01 12.83
CA SER A 89 21.60 3.22 14.14
C SER A 89 21.73 1.96 14.99
N PHE A 90 21.45 0.78 14.44
CA PHE A 90 21.63 -0.49 15.14
C PHE A 90 23.08 -0.71 15.58
N GLU A 91 24.06 -0.46 14.71
CA GLU A 91 25.48 -0.55 15.05
C GLU A 91 25.87 0.39 16.21
N GLN A 92 25.37 1.63 16.21
CA GLN A 92 25.57 2.57 17.31
C GLN A 92 25.00 2.04 18.62
N HIS A 93 23.78 1.48 18.61
CA HIS A 93 23.18 0.88 19.80
C HIS A 93 24.03 -0.27 20.35
N ILE A 94 24.55 -1.15 19.48
CA ILE A 94 25.43 -2.25 19.89
C ILE A 94 26.75 -1.72 20.46
N GLN A 95 27.33 -0.68 19.86
CA GLN A 95 28.56 -0.09 20.37
C GLN A 95 28.36 0.53 21.75
N THR A 96 27.23 1.20 22.00
CA THR A 96 26.89 1.73 23.33
C THR A 96 26.76 0.61 24.37
N ILE A 97 26.13 -0.52 24.01
CA ILE A 97 26.02 -1.69 24.89
C ILE A 97 27.40 -2.25 25.23
N LYS A 98 28.28 -2.45 24.23
CA LYS A 98 29.66 -2.92 24.47
C LYS A 98 30.44 -1.96 25.37
N SER A 99 30.33 -0.67 25.14
CA SER A 99 31.00 0.32 25.99
C SER A 99 30.46 0.31 27.43
N ALA A 100 29.16 0.05 27.63
CA ALA A 100 28.62 -0.14 28.98
C ALA A 100 29.17 -1.41 29.64
N GLU A 101 29.23 -2.54 28.93
CA GLU A 101 29.84 -3.79 29.42
C GLU A 101 31.32 -3.61 29.81
N GLU A 102 32.10 -2.89 29.00
CA GLU A 102 33.51 -2.59 29.30
C GLU A 102 33.65 -1.71 30.56
N LEU A 103 32.80 -0.70 30.73
CA LEU A 103 32.77 0.15 31.92
C LEU A 103 32.41 -0.65 33.17
N ASP A 104 31.40 -1.53 33.08
CA ASP A 104 30.98 -2.38 34.19
C ASP A 104 32.11 -3.36 34.60
N ALA A 105 32.77 -4.00 33.62
CA ALA A 105 33.90 -4.90 33.87
C ALA A 105 35.09 -4.17 34.52
N SER A 106 35.42 -2.96 34.04
CA SER A 106 36.45 -2.13 34.64
C SER A 106 36.10 -1.76 36.09
N SER A 107 34.87 -1.33 36.35
CA SER A 107 34.41 -0.96 37.68
C SER A 107 34.45 -2.14 38.66
N ALA A 108 34.05 -3.34 38.22
CA ALA A 108 34.15 -4.57 39.01
C ALA A 108 35.61 -4.94 39.34
N SER A 109 36.56 -4.68 38.43
CA SER A 109 37.98 -4.95 38.67
C SER A 109 38.59 -4.05 39.74
N ILE A 110 38.13 -2.79 39.84
CA ILE A 110 38.55 -1.85 40.88
C ILE A 110 38.05 -2.31 42.25
N MET A 111 36.80 -2.75 42.36
CA MET A 111 36.24 -3.26 43.63
C MET A 111 36.96 -4.50 44.17
N LYS A 112 37.64 -5.27 43.32
CA LYS A 112 38.37 -6.48 43.72
C LYS A 112 39.78 -6.18 44.27
N LEU A 113 40.28 -4.97 44.06
CA LEU A 113 41.63 -4.56 44.49
C LEU A 113 41.65 -3.93 45.89
N GLU A 114 40.48 -3.69 46.50
CA GLU A 114 40.31 -3.38 47.92
C GLU A 114 40.04 -4.64 48.75
#